data_AF-A0A9D3YLJ0-F1
#
_entry.id   AF-A0A9D3YLJ0-F1
#
_cell.length_a   1.000
_cell.length_b   1.000
_cell.length_c   1.000
_cell.angle_alpha   90.00
_cell.angle_beta   90.00
_cell.angle_gamma   90.00
#
_symmetry.space_group_name_H-M   'P 1'
#
loop_
_entity.id
_entity.type
_entity.pdbx_description
1 polymer ?
#
loop_
_entity_poly.entity_id
_entity_poly.type
_entity_poly.pdbx_seq_one_letter_code
_entity_poly.pdbx_strand_id
1 'polypeptide(L)'
;MATNGSDEVQLASLELCDPCFSNCKEILAVLYCLDCDEKLCEVCGTCHTKSKLSKDHKLSKVTEAPSGNVVKLLKKLTTCPNHQSEEVVYICIDEDQLCCNQCINTSHRECRQLETIEQYMTSAIHKGTITHQMANVSKATSALQVRPRQKHQRQQSLWKTNVAKKILPEGTVLEKLTEMEQQLAEILTQYKEVKLQLLEQY
;
A
#
# COMPACT_ATOMS: atom_id res chain seq x y z
N MET A 1 -16.04 25.60 -21.57
CA MET A 1 -16.49 24.63 -20.55
C MET A 1 -15.36 23.63 -20.37
N ALA A 2 -14.64 23.74 -19.25
CA ALA A 2 -13.63 22.79 -18.78
C ALA A 2 -14.36 21.55 -18.19
N THR A 3 -13.86 20.32 -18.06
CA THR A 3 -12.51 19.75 -17.96
C THR A 3 -12.52 18.27 -18.42
N ASN A 4 -11.36 17.80 -18.88
CA ASN A 4 -10.95 16.40 -19.04
C ASN A 4 -11.01 15.57 -17.73
N GLY A 5 -11.00 14.25 -17.88
CA GLY A 5 -10.53 13.28 -16.88
C GLY A 5 -10.99 11.87 -17.26
N SER A 6 -10.23 11.07 -18.02
CA SER A 6 -9.20 10.15 -17.50
C SER A 6 -9.70 9.24 -16.37
N ASP A 7 -10.68 8.37 -16.67
CA ASP A 7 -10.90 7.16 -15.89
C ASP A 7 -9.89 6.09 -16.34
N GLU A 8 -8.61 6.32 -16.03
CA GLU A 8 -7.72 5.21 -15.72
C GLU A 8 -8.29 4.58 -14.45
N VAL A 9 -9.15 3.58 -14.62
CA VAL A 9 -9.53 2.68 -13.54
C VAL A 9 -8.22 2.13 -12.99
N GLN A 10 -7.83 2.62 -11.81
CA GLN A 10 -6.83 1.98 -10.99
C GLN A 10 -7.21 0.51 -10.92
N LEU A 11 -6.39 -0.32 -11.55
CA LEU A 11 -6.50 -1.77 -11.47
C LEU A 11 -6.25 -2.10 -9.99
N ALA A 12 -7.32 -2.07 -9.19
CA ALA A 12 -7.34 -2.67 -7.89
C ALA A 12 -6.87 -4.10 -8.13
N SER A 13 -5.78 -4.49 -7.48
CA SER A 13 -5.26 -5.84 -7.53
C SER A 13 -6.41 -6.80 -7.22
N LEU A 14 -6.95 -7.43 -8.27
CA LEU A 14 -8.05 -8.38 -8.16
C LEU A 14 -7.51 -9.57 -7.36
N GLU A 15 -7.91 -9.67 -6.11
CA GLU A 15 -7.47 -10.73 -5.21
C GLU A 15 -8.10 -12.06 -5.66
N LEU A 16 -7.27 -13.00 -6.13
CA LEU A 16 -7.70 -14.31 -6.59
C LEU A 16 -7.82 -15.29 -5.42
N CYS A 17 -8.67 -16.30 -5.60
CA CYS A 17 -8.84 -17.44 -4.71
C CYS A 17 -7.62 -18.36 -4.80
N ASP A 18 -6.90 -18.54 -3.69
CA ASP A 18 -5.61 -19.25 -3.66
C ASP A 18 -5.74 -20.74 -4.08
N PRO A 19 -6.74 -21.51 -3.62
CA PRO A 19 -6.94 -22.89 -4.08
C PRO A 19 -7.33 -22.99 -5.55
N CYS A 20 -8.12 -22.03 -6.05
CA CYS A 20 -8.52 -22.03 -7.46
C CYS A 20 -7.35 -21.65 -8.36
N PHE A 21 -6.58 -20.65 -7.97
CA PHE A 21 -5.38 -20.22 -8.69
C PHE A 21 -4.34 -21.34 -8.76
N SER A 22 -4.16 -22.09 -7.67
CA SER A 22 -3.31 -23.29 -7.62
C SER A 22 -3.75 -24.37 -8.61
N ASN A 23 -5.03 -24.42 -8.94
CA ASN A 23 -5.62 -25.31 -9.95
C ASN A 23 -5.79 -24.62 -11.32
N CYS A 24 -5.01 -23.57 -11.60
CA CYS A 24 -5.03 -22.77 -12.84
C CYS A 24 -6.40 -22.15 -13.16
N LYS A 25 -7.18 -21.78 -12.13
CA LYS A 25 -8.46 -21.08 -12.27
C LYS A 25 -8.38 -19.70 -11.63
N GLU A 26 -8.63 -18.67 -12.44
CA GLU A 26 -8.65 -17.28 -11.99
C GLU A 26 -10.06 -16.91 -11.49
N ILE A 27 -10.39 -17.36 -10.29
CA ILE A 27 -11.65 -17.04 -9.62
C ILE A 27 -11.38 -16.01 -8.54
N LEU A 28 -12.18 -14.94 -8.49
CA LEU A 28 -12.05 -13.90 -7.47
C LEU A 28 -12.33 -14.46 -6.07
N ALA A 29 -11.50 -14.04 -5.11
CA ALA A 29 -11.73 -14.29 -3.71
C ALA A 29 -12.73 -13.27 -3.15
N VAL A 30 -13.65 -13.76 -2.33
CA VAL A 30 -14.58 -12.92 -1.56
C VAL A 30 -14.47 -13.16 -0.05
N LEU A 31 -13.83 -14.26 0.34
CA LEU A 31 -13.55 -14.64 1.72
C LEU A 31 -12.04 -14.75 1.97
N TYR A 32 -11.64 -14.54 3.20
CA TYR A 32 -10.28 -14.72 3.70
C TYR A 32 -10.33 -15.50 5.01
N CYS A 33 -9.54 -16.57 5.10
CA CYS A 33 -9.42 -17.40 6.28
C CYS A 33 -8.26 -16.92 7.14
N LEU A 34 -8.55 -16.50 8.38
CA LEU A 34 -7.56 -15.95 9.30
C LEU A 34 -6.58 -17.00 9.82
N ASP A 35 -7.03 -18.24 9.97
CA ASP A 35 -6.23 -19.35 10.50
C ASP A 35 -5.27 -19.91 9.45
N CYS A 36 -5.75 -20.05 8.20
CA CYS A 36 -4.96 -20.53 7.07
C CYS A 36 -4.16 -19.43 6.37
N ASP A 37 -4.53 -18.16 6.56
CA ASP A 37 -3.99 -17.02 5.80
C ASP A 37 -4.17 -17.20 4.28
N GLU A 38 -5.37 -17.68 3.90
CA GLU A 38 -5.74 -18.01 2.52
C GLU A 38 -6.98 -17.23 2.08
N LYS A 39 -6.97 -16.79 0.83
CA LYS A 39 -8.10 -16.17 0.13
C LYS A 39 -8.93 -17.21 -0.60
N LEU A 40 -10.23 -17.15 -0.42
CA LEU A 40 -11.18 -18.16 -0.88
C LEU A 40 -12.34 -17.50 -1.66
N CYS A 41 -12.76 -18.14 -2.75
CA CYS A 41 -14.06 -17.88 -3.36
C CYS A 41 -15.18 -18.50 -2.50
N GLU A 42 -16.45 -18.19 -2.78
CA GLU A 42 -17.58 -18.73 -1.99
C GLU A 42 -17.59 -20.25 -1.91
N VAL A 43 -17.28 -20.92 -3.02
CA VAL A 43 -17.25 -22.38 -3.11
C VAL A 43 -16.13 -22.94 -2.23
N CYS A 44 -14.91 -22.42 -2.39
CA CYS A 44 -13.77 -22.84 -1.58
C CYS A 44 -14.00 -22.56 -0.09
N GLY A 45 -14.55 -21.39 0.29
CA GLY A 45 -14.88 -21.06 1.67
C GLY A 45 -15.95 -21.98 2.27
N THR A 46 -16.96 -22.36 1.48
CA THR A 46 -17.99 -23.32 1.90
C THR A 46 -17.41 -24.72 2.10
N CYS A 47 -16.55 -25.18 1.20
CA CYS A 47 -15.86 -26.45 1.35
C CYS A 47 -14.91 -26.44 2.55
N HIS A 48 -14.24 -25.31 2.78
CA HIS A 48 -13.32 -25.09 3.89
C HIS A 48 -14.01 -25.30 5.24
N THR A 49 -15.14 -24.64 5.47
CA THR A 49 -15.87 -24.77 6.74
C THR A 49 -16.65 -26.08 6.89
N LYS A 50 -16.87 -26.83 5.80
CA LYS A 50 -17.45 -28.18 5.85
C LYS A 50 -16.42 -29.27 6.14
N SER A 51 -15.14 -29.01 5.93
CA SER A 51 -14.07 -29.97 6.22
C SER A 51 -13.87 -30.12 7.72
N LYS A 52 -13.67 -31.36 8.19
CA LYS A 52 -13.43 -31.64 9.62
C LYS A 52 -12.23 -30.90 10.19
N LEU A 53 -11.23 -30.59 9.36
CA LEU A 53 -9.98 -29.95 9.78
C LEU A 53 -10.10 -28.44 9.90
N SER A 54 -11.02 -27.81 9.16
CA SER A 54 -11.12 -26.35 9.02
C SER A 54 -12.52 -25.82 9.33
N LYS A 55 -13.38 -26.64 9.93
CA LYS A 55 -14.75 -26.28 10.32
C LYS A 55 -14.83 -25.14 11.34
N ASP A 56 -13.81 -25.02 12.19
CA ASP A 56 -13.75 -24.03 13.27
C ASP A 56 -12.92 -22.79 12.86
N HIS A 57 -12.43 -22.76 11.61
CA HIS A 57 -11.66 -21.62 11.11
C HIS A 57 -12.54 -20.39 10.89
N LYS A 58 -11.98 -19.22 11.16
CA LYS A 58 -12.66 -17.93 11.06
C LYS A 58 -12.49 -17.34 9.66
N LEU A 59 -13.62 -17.21 8.96
CA LEU A 59 -13.70 -16.53 7.67
C LEU A 59 -14.16 -15.07 7.84
N SER A 60 -13.55 -14.17 7.08
CA SER A 60 -13.95 -12.76 6.95
C SER A 60 -14.06 -12.40 5.46
N LYS A 61 -14.77 -11.32 5.11
CA LYS A 61 -14.80 -10.84 3.73
C LYS A 61 -13.45 -10.23 3.36
N VAL A 62 -12.98 -10.44 2.13
CA VAL A 62 -11.70 -9.89 1.66
C VAL A 62 -11.65 -8.35 1.77
N THR A 63 -12.78 -7.67 1.61
CA THR A 63 -12.89 -6.20 1.75
C THR A 63 -12.79 -5.71 3.20
N GLU A 64 -13.08 -6.57 4.16
CA GLU A 64 -13.07 -6.27 5.60
C GLU A 64 -11.85 -6.90 6.30
N ALA A 65 -11.15 -7.81 5.62
CA ALA A 65 -9.97 -8.48 6.13
C ALA A 65 -8.81 -7.49 6.29
N PRO A 66 -8.06 -7.53 7.41
CA PRO A 66 -6.76 -6.87 7.46
C PRO A 66 -5.93 -7.40 6.30
N SER A 67 -5.16 -6.55 5.61
CA SER A 67 -4.25 -7.02 4.57
C SER A 67 -3.46 -8.23 5.10
N GLY A 68 -3.29 -9.30 4.32
CA GLY A 68 -2.64 -10.54 4.81
C GLY A 68 -1.26 -10.29 5.47
N ASN A 69 -0.58 -9.21 5.08
CA ASN A 69 0.63 -8.71 5.75
C ASN A 69 0.42 -8.35 7.24
N VAL A 70 -0.70 -7.72 7.59
CA VAL A 70 -1.05 -7.36 8.97
C VAL A 70 -1.31 -8.61 9.81
N VAL A 71 -2.02 -9.60 9.27
CA VAL A 71 -2.29 -10.87 9.98
C VAL A 71 -0.98 -11.65 10.21
N LYS A 72 -0.13 -11.75 9.19
CA LYS A 72 1.22 -12.34 9.32
C LYS A 72 2.07 -11.61 10.37
N LEU A 73 2.04 -10.28 10.36
CA LEU A 73 2.76 -9.46 11.34
C LEU A 73 2.23 -9.70 12.75
N LEU A 74 0.91 -9.72 12.95
CA LEU A 74 0.31 -9.98 14.26
C LEU A 74 0.67 -11.37 14.76
N LYS A 75 0.54 -12.39 13.93
CA LYS A 75 0.93 -13.77 14.27
C LYS A 75 2.41 -13.85 14.66
N LYS A 76 3.29 -13.15 13.95
CA LYS A 76 4.71 -13.07 14.29
C LYS A 76 4.96 -12.37 15.63
N LEU A 77 4.17 -11.34 15.96
CA LEU A 77 4.29 -10.59 17.21
C LEU A 77 3.74 -11.37 18.42
N THR A 78 2.76 -12.25 18.20
CA THR A 78 2.13 -13.04 19.27
C THR A 78 2.75 -14.43 19.46
N THR A 79 3.59 -14.90 18.53
CA THR A 79 4.28 -16.19 18.64
C THR A 79 5.62 -16.05 19.36
N CYS A 80 5.95 -16.99 20.23
CA CYS A 80 7.22 -16.98 20.94
C CYS A 80 8.42 -17.20 19.98
N PRO A 81 9.48 -16.38 20.06
CA PRO A 81 10.65 -16.51 19.18
C PRO A 81 11.42 -17.82 19.42
N ASN A 82 11.38 -18.35 20.63
CA ASN A 82 12.09 -19.58 21.03
C ASN A 82 11.22 -20.83 20.86
N HIS A 83 9.89 -20.68 20.81
CA HIS A 83 8.93 -21.78 20.75
C HIS A 83 7.86 -21.45 19.69
N GLN A 84 8.15 -21.78 18.42
CA GLN A 84 7.40 -21.33 17.24
C GLN A 84 5.92 -21.77 17.17
N SER A 85 5.49 -22.68 18.04
CA SER A 85 4.10 -23.15 18.14
C SER A 85 3.39 -22.66 19.39
N GLU A 86 4.03 -21.82 20.20
CA GLU A 86 3.49 -21.30 21.45
C GLU A 86 3.23 -19.81 21.34
N GLU A 87 2.10 -19.37 21.88
CA GLU A 87 1.77 -17.96 22.00
C GLU A 87 2.47 -17.34 23.21
N VAL A 88 2.83 -16.07 23.07
CA VAL A 88 3.33 -15.26 24.18
C VAL A 88 2.13 -14.83 25.03
N VAL A 89 2.12 -15.24 26.29
CA VAL A 89 1.01 -14.99 27.24
C VAL A 89 1.48 -14.25 28.49
N TYR A 90 2.78 -14.23 28.74
CA TYR A 90 3.37 -13.70 29.97
C TYR A 90 4.44 -12.65 29.68
N ILE A 91 4.74 -11.86 30.70
CA ILE A 91 5.91 -10.98 30.76
C ILE A 91 6.73 -11.31 32.01
N CYS A 92 8.02 -11.52 31.81
CA CYS A 92 9.01 -11.58 32.88
C CYS A 92 9.51 -10.17 33.16
N ILE A 93 9.20 -9.65 34.33
CA ILE A 93 9.59 -8.29 34.75
C ILE A 93 11.07 -8.24 35.14
N ASP A 94 11.61 -9.35 35.65
CA ASP A 94 13.02 -9.43 36.05
C ASP A 94 13.97 -9.23 34.86
N GLU A 95 13.58 -9.68 33.66
CA GLU A 95 14.38 -9.59 32.43
C GLU A 95 13.77 -8.67 31.37
N ASP A 96 12.60 -8.08 31.63
CA ASP A 96 11.79 -7.28 30.70
C ASP A 96 11.52 -8.00 29.36
N GLN A 97 11.11 -9.28 29.45
CA GLN A 97 10.93 -10.16 28.29
C GLN A 97 9.55 -10.79 28.23
N LEU A 98 9.08 -10.97 26.99
CA LEU A 98 7.83 -11.64 26.66
C LEU A 98 8.02 -13.16 26.59
N CYS A 99 7.18 -13.92 27.29
CA CYS A 99 7.34 -15.36 27.51
C CYS A 99 6.08 -16.16 27.15
N CYS A 100 6.27 -17.38 26.65
CA CYS A 100 5.21 -18.39 26.57
C CYS A 100 5.26 -19.37 27.75
N ASN A 101 4.32 -20.32 27.79
CA ASN A 101 4.27 -21.37 28.82
C ASN A 101 5.57 -22.19 28.90
N GLN A 102 6.21 -22.46 27.76
CA GLN A 102 7.47 -23.22 27.74
C GLN A 102 8.65 -22.40 28.28
N CYS A 103 8.71 -21.11 27.96
CA CYS A 103 9.75 -20.19 28.48
C CYS A 103 9.78 -20.15 30.01
N ILE A 104 8.62 -20.12 30.66
CA ILE A 104 8.54 -20.08 32.14
C ILE A 104 9.13 -21.32 32.78
N ASN A 105 8.96 -22.48 32.14
CA ASN A 105 9.46 -23.74 32.65
C ASN A 105 10.92 -24.02 32.27
N THR A 106 11.51 -23.20 31.39
CA THR A 106 12.87 -23.40 30.85
C THR A 106 13.79 -22.25 31.21
N SER A 107 13.73 -21.14 30.47
CA SER A 107 14.63 -19.99 30.60
C SER A 107 14.32 -19.09 31.80
N HIS A 108 13.06 -18.99 32.23
CA HIS A 108 12.66 -18.10 33.32
C HIS A 108 12.23 -18.84 34.60
N ARG A 109 12.73 -20.08 34.79
CA ARG A 109 12.35 -20.92 35.93
C ARG A 109 12.71 -20.32 37.29
N GLU A 110 13.80 -19.55 37.34
CA GLU A 110 14.30 -18.91 38.57
C GLU A 110 13.81 -17.47 38.73
N CYS A 111 13.19 -16.89 37.70
CA CYS A 111 12.59 -15.56 37.76
C CYS A 111 11.39 -15.57 38.71
N ARG A 112 11.21 -14.49 39.47
CA ARG A 112 10.18 -14.39 40.51
C ARG A 112 9.05 -13.45 40.12
N GLN A 113 9.30 -12.50 39.21
CA GLN A 113 8.32 -11.53 38.76
C GLN A 113 7.82 -11.92 37.37
N LEU A 114 6.85 -12.84 37.34
CA LEU A 114 6.13 -13.26 36.14
C LEU A 114 4.66 -12.85 36.27
N GLU A 115 4.18 -12.09 35.31
CA GLU A 115 2.78 -11.68 35.23
C GLU A 115 2.20 -12.08 33.87
N THR A 116 0.88 -12.27 33.79
CA THR A 116 0.23 -12.35 32.48
C THR A 116 0.30 -11.00 31.79
N ILE A 117 0.32 -10.99 30.46
CA ILE A 117 0.31 -9.74 29.69
C ILE A 117 -0.91 -8.88 30.09
N GLU A 118 -2.07 -9.48 30.31
CA GLU A 118 -3.29 -8.76 30.73
C GLU A 118 -3.13 -8.06 32.08
N GLN A 119 -2.53 -8.74 33.08
CA GLN A 119 -2.26 -8.18 34.41
C GLN A 119 -1.27 -7.03 34.32
N TYR A 120 -0.18 -7.23 33.58
CA TYR A 120 0.84 -6.20 33.37
C TYR A 120 0.27 -4.97 32.66
N MET A 121 -0.51 -5.18 31.58
CA MET A 121 -1.15 -4.08 30.86
C MET A 121 -2.11 -3.31 31.76
N THR A 122 -2.93 -4.00 32.53
CA THR A 122 -3.86 -3.35 33.47
C THR A 122 -3.08 -2.48 34.46
N SER A 123 -2.00 -3.01 35.05
CA SER A 123 -1.20 -2.25 36.01
C SER A 123 -0.45 -1.07 35.35
N ALA A 124 0.10 -1.27 34.16
CA ALA A 124 0.88 -0.26 33.42
C ALA A 124 -0.01 0.87 32.85
N ILE A 125 -1.27 0.57 32.49
CA ILE A 125 -2.28 1.57 32.14
C ILE A 125 -2.62 2.42 33.36
N HIS A 126 -2.90 1.80 34.51
CA HIS A 126 -3.18 2.53 35.76
C HIS A 126 -1.99 3.40 36.21
N LYS A 127 -0.76 2.94 35.95
CA LYS A 127 0.48 3.69 36.21
C LYS A 127 0.82 4.73 35.13
N GLY A 128 0.02 4.86 34.07
CA GLY A 128 0.24 5.82 32.98
C GLY A 128 1.50 5.58 32.12
N THR A 129 2.13 4.40 32.21
CA THR A 129 3.38 4.10 31.51
C THR A 129 3.14 3.84 30.01
N ILE A 130 2.10 3.07 29.69
CA ILE A 130 1.74 2.74 28.30
C ILE A 130 1.29 3.99 27.54
N THR A 131 0.51 4.89 28.15
CA THR A 131 0.03 6.11 27.50
C THR A 131 1.18 7.04 27.11
N HIS A 132 2.18 7.19 27.98
CA HIS A 132 3.38 7.96 27.70
C HIS A 132 4.22 7.34 26.56
N GLN A 133 4.43 6.02 26.58
CA GLN A 133 5.16 5.33 25.52
C GLN A 133 4.44 5.41 24.16
N MET A 134 3.11 5.23 24.13
CA MET A 134 2.30 5.38 22.92
C MET A 134 2.41 6.78 22.31
N ALA A 135 2.43 7.84 23.15
CA ALA A 135 2.63 9.21 22.67
C ALA A 135 4.02 9.38 22.02
N ASN A 136 5.06 8.75 22.56
CA ASN A 136 6.41 8.82 22.00
C ASN A 136 6.53 8.04 20.68
N VAL A 137 5.91 6.86 20.59
CA VAL A 137 5.85 6.08 19.34
C VAL A 137 5.09 6.85 18.25
N SER A 138 3.98 7.52 18.58
CA SER A 138 3.22 8.36 17.64
C SER A 138 4.07 9.51 17.09
N LYS A 139 4.84 10.19 17.95
CA LYS A 139 5.78 11.25 17.55
C LYS A 139 6.92 10.72 16.66
N ALA A 140 7.48 9.56 16.98
CA ALA A 140 8.53 8.93 16.16
C ALA A 140 7.99 8.48 14.80
N THR A 141 6.79 7.90 14.76
CA THR A 141 6.15 7.39 13.54
C THR A 141 5.79 8.54 12.58
N SER A 142 5.24 9.63 13.10
CA SER A 142 4.97 10.84 12.30
C SER A 142 6.26 11.44 11.72
N ALA A 143 7.35 11.47 12.48
CA ALA A 143 8.66 11.88 11.96
C ALA A 143 9.20 10.95 10.85
N LEU A 144 8.89 9.65 10.90
CA LEU A 144 9.25 8.68 9.87
C LEU A 144 8.38 8.80 8.61
N GLN A 145 7.09 9.10 8.71
CA GLN A 145 6.19 9.29 7.55
C GLN A 145 6.48 10.57 6.75
N VAL A 146 6.96 11.64 7.40
CA VAL A 146 7.32 12.91 6.73
C VAL A 146 8.58 12.76 5.85
N ARG A 147 9.53 11.91 6.26
CA ARG A 147 10.82 11.71 5.55
C ARG A 147 10.71 11.17 4.11
N PRO A 148 9.94 10.11 3.79
CA PRO A 148 9.79 9.64 2.42
C PRO A 148 9.01 10.64 1.55
N ARG A 149 8.00 11.34 2.12
CA ARG A 149 7.21 12.35 1.41
C ARG A 149 8.05 13.55 0.96
N GLN A 150 8.95 14.03 1.83
CA GLN A 150 9.90 15.11 1.50
C GLN A 150 10.91 14.70 0.42
N LYS A 151 11.45 13.47 0.46
CA LYS A 151 12.38 12.97 -0.58
C LYS A 151 11.68 12.88 -1.95
N HIS A 152 10.47 12.33 -2.00
CA HIS A 152 9.69 12.23 -3.25
C HIS A 152 9.32 13.61 -3.79
N GLN A 153 8.92 14.56 -2.93
CA GLN A 153 8.61 15.93 -3.35
C GLN A 153 9.86 16.69 -3.85
N ARG A 154 11.02 16.48 -3.22
CA ARG A 154 12.30 17.05 -3.66
C ARG A 154 12.79 16.44 -4.97
N GLN A 155 12.62 15.14 -5.17
CA GLN A 155 12.88 14.50 -6.45
C GLN A 155 11.90 14.99 -7.52
N GLN A 156 10.65 15.28 -7.16
CA GLN A 156 9.68 15.85 -8.09
C GLN A 156 10.02 17.28 -8.55
N SER A 157 10.43 18.15 -7.64
CA SER A 157 10.87 19.50 -8.01
C SER A 157 12.16 19.47 -8.83
N LEU A 158 13.08 18.55 -8.54
CA LEU A 158 14.28 18.34 -9.35
C LEU A 158 13.95 17.78 -10.74
N TRP A 159 13.02 16.82 -10.88
CA TRP A 159 12.62 16.32 -12.20
C TRP A 159 11.96 17.43 -13.02
N LYS A 160 11.04 18.20 -12.42
CA LYS A 160 10.36 19.33 -13.09
C LYS A 160 11.33 20.38 -13.60
N THR A 161 12.32 20.76 -12.78
CA THR A 161 13.33 21.75 -13.17
C THR A 161 14.32 21.21 -14.21
N ASN A 162 14.70 19.93 -14.14
CA ASN A 162 15.59 19.30 -15.11
C ASN A 162 14.90 19.02 -16.47
N VAL A 163 13.61 18.67 -16.46
CA VAL A 163 12.81 18.52 -17.69
C VAL A 163 12.55 19.87 -18.35
N ALA A 164 12.22 20.90 -17.56
CA ALA A 164 12.14 22.27 -18.09
C ALA A 164 13.45 22.70 -18.77
N LYS A 165 14.62 22.34 -18.22
CA LYS A 165 15.92 22.64 -18.84
C LYS A 165 16.25 21.80 -20.08
N LYS A 166 15.72 20.57 -20.20
CA LYS A 166 16.00 19.66 -21.34
C LYS A 166 15.04 19.81 -22.51
N ILE A 167 13.80 20.24 -22.29
CA ILE A 167 12.76 20.46 -23.34
C ILE A 167 12.83 21.89 -23.91
N LEU A 168 13.72 22.75 -23.39
CA LEU A 168 13.81 24.16 -23.80
C LEU A 168 14.52 24.52 -25.13
N PRO A 169 14.85 23.63 -26.11
CA PRO A 169 15.11 24.10 -27.47
C PRO A 169 13.83 24.16 -28.33
N GLU A 170 12.63 24.09 -27.75
CA GLU A 170 11.35 24.30 -28.45
C GLU A 170 11.14 25.74 -28.98
N GLY A 171 11.97 26.71 -28.57
CA GLY A 171 11.98 28.04 -29.21
C GLY A 171 12.23 27.95 -30.72
N THR A 172 13.12 27.05 -31.13
CA THR A 172 13.48 26.85 -32.55
C THR A 172 12.36 26.24 -33.40
N VAL A 173 11.45 25.46 -32.80
CA VAL A 173 10.36 24.82 -33.55
C VAL A 173 9.18 25.77 -33.70
N LEU A 174 8.85 26.51 -32.64
CA LEU A 174 7.79 27.51 -32.68
C LEU A 174 8.14 28.65 -33.65
N GLU A 175 9.41 29.13 -33.62
CA GLU A 175 9.90 30.14 -34.56
C GLU A 175 9.78 29.66 -36.02
N LYS A 176 10.20 28.42 -36.32
CA LYS A 176 10.08 27.85 -37.67
C LYS A 176 8.64 27.65 -38.12
N LEU A 177 7.73 27.31 -37.20
CA LEU A 177 6.30 27.20 -37.50
C LEU A 177 5.69 28.57 -37.82
N THR A 178 6.02 29.60 -37.03
CA THR A 178 5.55 30.97 -37.31
C THR A 178 6.10 31.51 -38.62
N GLU A 179 7.35 31.17 -38.97
CA GLU A 179 7.98 31.58 -40.23
C GLU A 179 7.32 30.90 -41.43
N MET A 180 6.99 29.60 -41.32
CA MET A 180 6.20 28.88 -42.34
C MET A 180 4.78 29.43 -42.49
N GLU A 181 4.11 29.79 -41.39
CA GLU A 181 2.77 30.40 -41.45
C GLU A 181 2.77 31.74 -42.19
N GLN A 182 3.79 32.56 -41.96
CA GLN A 182 3.96 33.84 -42.64
C GLN A 182 4.21 33.66 -44.14
N GLN A 183 5.04 32.69 -44.53
CA GLN A 183 5.28 32.35 -45.94
C GLN A 183 4.01 31.88 -46.66
N LEU A 184 3.19 31.04 -46.00
CA LEU A 184 1.91 30.59 -46.59
C LEU A 184 0.92 31.74 -46.79
N ALA A 185 0.86 32.68 -45.85
CA ALA A 185 0.00 33.86 -45.97
C ALA A 185 0.41 34.76 -47.15
N GLU A 186 1.71 34.91 -47.39
CA GLU A 186 2.24 35.69 -48.51
C GLU A 186 1.91 35.03 -49.86
N ILE A 187 2.09 33.72 -49.98
CA ILE A 187 1.73 32.94 -51.19
C ILE A 187 0.23 33.08 -51.49
N LEU A 188 -0.63 32.99 -50.46
CA LEU A 188 -2.08 33.14 -50.65
C LEU A 188 -2.46 34.54 -51.11
N THR A 189 -1.72 35.57 -50.70
CA THR A 189 -1.96 36.96 -51.09
C THR A 189 -1.58 37.16 -52.56
N GLN A 190 -0.40 36.68 -52.96
CA GLN A 190 0.05 36.69 -54.35
C GLN A 190 -0.91 35.92 -55.28
N TYR A 191 -1.39 34.76 -54.85
CA TYR A 191 -2.39 33.99 -55.62
C TYR A 191 -3.70 34.77 -55.83
N LYS A 192 -4.19 35.47 -54.80
CA LYS A 192 -5.40 36.30 -54.90
C LYS A 192 -5.20 37.48 -55.85
N GLU A 193 -4.04 38.14 -55.81
CA GLU A 193 -3.71 39.25 -56.71
C GLU A 193 -3.64 38.81 -58.16
N VAL A 194 -2.92 37.73 -58.46
CA VAL A 194 -2.82 37.18 -59.81
C VAL A 194 -4.20 36.73 -60.31
N LYS A 195 -5.01 36.11 -59.45
CA LYS A 195 -6.39 35.72 -59.80
C LYS A 195 -7.27 36.94 -60.11
N LEU A 196 -7.14 38.03 -59.37
CA LEU A 196 -7.86 39.29 -59.62
C LEU A 196 -7.43 39.91 -60.95
N GLN A 197 -6.13 39.99 -61.22
CA GLN A 197 -5.59 40.52 -62.48
C GLN A 197 -6.05 39.70 -63.70
N LEU A 198 -6.17 38.37 -63.58
CA LEU A 198 -6.70 37.51 -64.64
C LEU A 198 -8.21 37.71 -64.86
N LEU A 199 -8.96 38.05 -63.81
CA LEU A 199 -10.40 38.34 -63.91
C LEU A 199 -10.68 39.72 -64.50
N GLU A 200 -9.74 40.67 -64.39
CA GLU A 200 -9.84 42.01 -64.98
C GLU A 200 -9.46 42.05 -66.48
N GLN A 201 -8.95 40.94 -67.04
CA GLN A 201 -8.62 40.79 -68.46
C GLN A 201 -9.72 40.14 -69.32
N TYR A 202 -10.89 39.85 -68.72
CA TYR A 202 -12.11 39.35 -69.38
C TYR A 202 -13.29 40.27 -69.11
#